data_AF-A0A3C1HA82-F1
#
_entry.id   AF-A0A3C1HA82-F1
#
_cell.length_a   1.000
_cell.length_b   1.000
_cell.length_c   1.000
_cell.angle_alpha   90.00
_cell.angle_beta   90.00
_cell.angle_gamma   90.00
#
_symmetry.space_group_name_H-M   'P 1'
#
loop_
_entity.id
_entity.type
_entity.pdbx_description
1 polymer ?
#
loop_
_entity_poly.entity_id
_entity_poly.type
_entity_poly.pdbx_seq_one_letter_code
_entity_poly.pdbx_strand_id
1 'polypeptide(L)'
;MKPQLLLLALTGILAVEPALAQSPEPANDWKPAPSNQPGRDYPQVNSEGRVRFRISAPKAASVGVSFRDGSPFTKGEDGFWTGYTRPLDEGFHYYTLNIDGADVPDPNSQFFYGASRWGSAVEVPAKDADFYALKNVPHGQLREVHYRSKSGTTHRHAFIYTPPDYDKSSRKRYPVLYLQHGAGEDETGWGRQGFAGLIMDNLIAEGKTRPFIIAMEYGGNPFAGPRPTNAAP
;
A
#
# COMPACT_ATOMS: atom_id res chain seq x y z
N MET A 1 -20.74 53.12 -70.83
CA MET A 1 -21.52 52.59 -69.68
C MET A 1 -20.78 51.36 -69.17
N LYS A 2 -20.24 51.39 -67.95
CA LYS A 2 -19.56 50.25 -67.30
C LYS A 2 -20.60 49.38 -66.59
N PRO A 3 -20.49 48.04 -66.65
CA PRO A 3 -20.96 47.20 -65.56
C PRO A 3 -19.75 46.56 -64.86
N GLN A 4 -19.64 46.82 -63.55
CA GLN A 4 -18.82 46.06 -62.62
C GLN A 4 -19.56 44.75 -62.31
N LEU A 5 -18.87 43.60 -62.43
CA LEU A 5 -19.34 42.35 -61.83
C LEU A 5 -18.42 41.98 -60.67
N LEU A 6 -19.01 41.95 -59.48
CA LEU A 6 -18.39 41.58 -58.21
C LEU A 6 -17.93 40.12 -58.24
N LEU A 7 -16.66 39.89 -57.87
CA LEU A 7 -16.12 38.57 -57.58
C LEU A 7 -16.48 38.21 -56.13
N LEU A 8 -17.37 37.23 -55.92
CA LEU A 8 -17.62 36.67 -54.58
C LEU A 8 -16.46 35.74 -54.22
N ALA A 9 -15.58 36.18 -53.31
CA ALA A 9 -14.59 35.32 -52.69
C ALA A 9 -15.24 34.58 -51.52
N LEU A 10 -15.44 33.26 -51.67
CA LEU A 10 -15.91 32.37 -50.60
C LEU A 10 -14.70 31.97 -49.75
N THR A 11 -14.48 32.64 -48.62
CA THR A 11 -13.45 32.25 -47.64
C THR A 11 -13.96 31.05 -46.83
N GLY A 12 -13.41 29.87 -47.12
CA GLY A 12 -13.61 28.68 -46.29
C GLY A 12 -12.87 28.82 -44.96
N ILE A 13 -13.61 28.86 -43.86
CA ILE A 13 -13.04 28.79 -42.51
C ILE A 13 -12.72 27.32 -42.23
N LEU A 14 -11.44 26.96 -42.26
CA LEU A 14 -10.93 25.70 -41.72
C LEU A 14 -11.06 25.77 -40.19
N ALA A 15 -12.04 25.05 -39.63
CA ALA A 15 -12.11 24.80 -38.20
C ALA A 15 -10.97 23.84 -37.84
N VAL A 16 -9.91 24.38 -37.23
CA VAL A 16 -8.88 23.57 -36.57
C VAL A 16 -9.46 23.17 -35.22
N GLU A 17 -9.93 21.92 -35.11
CA GLU A 17 -10.25 21.35 -33.81
C GLU A 17 -8.95 21.22 -33.01
N PRO A 18 -8.90 21.71 -31.75
CA PRO A 18 -7.74 21.49 -30.91
C PRO A 18 -7.63 20.00 -30.63
N ALA A 19 -6.62 19.35 -31.19
CA ALA A 19 -6.22 18.01 -30.79
C ALA A 19 -5.84 18.07 -29.31
N LEU A 20 -6.73 17.58 -28.43
CA LEU A 20 -6.39 17.31 -27.05
C LEU A 20 -5.20 16.36 -27.07
N ALA A 21 -4.04 16.82 -26.62
CA ALA A 21 -2.85 15.98 -26.53
C ALA A 21 -3.20 14.75 -25.66
N GLN A 22 -3.28 13.59 -26.29
CA GLN A 22 -3.41 12.33 -25.57
C GLN A 22 -2.18 12.22 -24.69
N SER A 23 -2.39 12.09 -23.37
CA SER A 23 -1.29 11.77 -22.46
C SER A 23 -0.62 10.48 -22.97
N PRO A 24 0.72 10.42 -23.06
CA PRO A 24 1.39 9.22 -23.53
C PRO A 24 0.93 8.00 -22.74
N GLU A 25 0.71 6.89 -23.45
CA GLU A 25 0.34 5.64 -22.82
C GLU A 25 1.42 5.21 -21.80
N PRO A 26 1.02 4.62 -20.66
CA PRO A 26 1.97 4.09 -19.69
C PRO A 26 2.92 3.06 -20.29
N ALA A 27 4.12 2.96 -19.73
CA ALA A 27 5.06 1.88 -20.04
C ALA A 27 4.39 0.50 -19.87
N ASN A 28 4.60 -0.39 -20.84
CA ASN A 28 3.95 -1.71 -20.89
C ASN A 28 4.83 -2.83 -20.28
N ASP A 29 5.43 -2.57 -19.13
CA ASP A 29 6.33 -3.49 -18.41
C ASP A 29 5.79 -3.87 -17.01
N TRP A 30 4.46 -4.05 -16.96
CA TRP A 30 3.70 -4.38 -15.77
C TRP A 30 4.12 -5.71 -15.12
N LYS A 31 4.29 -5.68 -13.80
CA LYS A 31 4.58 -6.87 -12.98
C LYS A 31 3.64 -6.93 -11.79
N PRO A 32 3.21 -8.13 -11.33
CA PRO A 32 2.44 -8.26 -10.10
C PRO A 32 3.15 -7.57 -8.93
N ALA A 33 2.40 -6.82 -8.11
CA ALA A 33 2.97 -6.17 -6.94
C ALA A 33 3.38 -7.22 -5.88
N PRO A 34 4.47 -7.00 -5.13
CA PRO A 34 4.90 -7.96 -4.10
C PRO A 34 3.93 -8.01 -2.90
N SER A 35 3.02 -7.05 -2.78
CA SER A 35 1.96 -7.03 -1.77
C SER A 35 0.70 -7.82 -2.16
N ASN A 36 0.72 -8.54 -3.29
CA ASN A 36 -0.39 -9.37 -3.73
C ASN A 36 -0.61 -10.59 -2.81
N GLN A 37 -1.83 -11.10 -2.79
CA GLN A 37 -2.09 -12.42 -2.23
C GLN A 37 -1.45 -13.52 -3.09
N PRO A 38 -1.12 -14.68 -2.51
CA PRO A 38 -0.55 -15.80 -3.28
C PRO A 38 -1.40 -16.15 -4.51
N GLY A 39 -0.77 -16.20 -5.68
CA GLY A 39 -1.41 -16.56 -6.94
C GLY A 39 -2.25 -15.45 -7.59
N ARG A 40 -2.15 -14.19 -7.13
CA ARG A 40 -2.84 -13.05 -7.75
C ARG A 40 -1.87 -12.23 -8.62
N ASP A 41 -2.24 -12.04 -9.88
CA ASP A 41 -1.45 -11.26 -10.85
C ASP A 41 -1.66 -9.74 -10.73
N TYR A 42 -2.66 -9.30 -9.97
CA TYR A 42 -3.04 -7.90 -9.77
C TYR A 42 -3.11 -7.56 -8.27
N PRO A 43 -2.96 -6.28 -7.87
CA PRO A 43 -2.51 -5.16 -8.69
C PRO A 43 -1.12 -5.38 -9.32
N GLN A 44 -0.82 -4.63 -10.36
CA GLN A 44 0.47 -4.62 -11.04
C GLN A 44 1.14 -3.26 -10.89
N VAL A 45 2.47 -3.22 -10.92
CA VAL A 45 3.28 -2.00 -10.94
C VAL A 45 4.16 -2.00 -12.17
N ASN A 46 4.32 -0.83 -12.82
CA ASN A 46 5.23 -0.65 -13.96
C ASN A 46 6.50 0.14 -13.57
N SER A 47 7.47 0.30 -14.48
CA SER A 47 8.73 1.00 -14.17
C SER A 47 8.57 2.51 -13.89
N GLU A 48 7.42 3.08 -14.24
CA GLU A 48 7.09 4.48 -13.94
C GLU A 48 6.50 4.66 -12.54
N GLY A 49 6.32 3.59 -11.76
CA GLY A 49 5.66 3.64 -10.45
C GLY A 49 4.13 3.79 -10.55
N ARG A 50 3.53 3.50 -11.70
CA ARG A 50 2.07 3.44 -11.84
C ARG A 50 1.57 2.08 -11.35
N VAL A 51 0.37 2.08 -10.77
CA VAL A 51 -0.29 0.86 -10.30
C VAL A 51 -1.52 0.60 -11.16
N ARG A 52 -1.64 -0.62 -11.69
CA ARG A 52 -2.80 -1.09 -12.46
C ARG A 52 -3.63 -2.05 -11.62
N PHE A 53 -4.90 -1.74 -11.47
CA PHE A 53 -5.87 -2.55 -10.74
C PHE A 53 -6.78 -3.30 -11.71
N ARG A 54 -7.25 -4.46 -11.27
CA ARG A 54 -8.21 -5.27 -12.02
C ARG A 54 -9.16 -5.99 -11.08
N ILE A 55 -10.46 -5.86 -11.31
CA ILE A 55 -11.49 -6.49 -10.46
C ILE A 55 -12.68 -6.98 -11.28
N SER A 56 -13.20 -8.16 -10.94
CA SER A 56 -14.44 -8.68 -11.51
C SER A 56 -15.63 -8.09 -10.78
N ALA A 57 -16.38 -7.25 -11.47
CA ALA A 57 -17.63 -6.67 -10.97
C ALA A 57 -18.63 -6.56 -12.13
N PRO A 58 -19.17 -7.69 -12.63
CA PRO A 58 -19.87 -7.74 -13.91
C PRO A 58 -21.20 -6.98 -13.91
N LYS A 59 -21.78 -6.69 -12.75
CA LYS A 59 -23.02 -5.90 -12.62
C LYS A 59 -22.78 -4.47 -12.14
N ALA A 60 -21.53 -4.10 -11.82
CA ALA A 60 -21.25 -2.77 -11.36
C ALA A 60 -21.48 -1.74 -12.47
N ALA A 61 -21.94 -0.55 -12.10
CA ALA A 61 -22.06 0.58 -13.01
C ALA A 61 -20.78 1.43 -13.03
N SER A 62 -20.03 1.43 -11.91
CA SER A 62 -18.81 2.20 -11.72
C SER A 62 -17.82 1.46 -10.84
N VAL A 63 -16.54 1.58 -11.19
CA VAL A 63 -15.41 1.14 -10.37
C VAL A 63 -14.37 2.25 -10.33
N GLY A 64 -13.68 2.38 -9.20
CA GLY A 64 -12.58 3.31 -9.02
C GLY A 64 -11.61 2.86 -7.94
N VAL A 65 -10.62 3.70 -7.67
CA VAL A 65 -9.64 3.51 -6.60
C VAL A 65 -9.46 4.81 -5.84
N SER A 66 -9.10 4.75 -4.56
CA SER A 66 -8.91 5.93 -3.70
C SER A 66 -7.76 6.86 -4.11
N PHE A 67 -6.91 6.45 -5.06
CA PHE A 67 -5.87 7.32 -5.62
C PHE A 67 -6.48 8.34 -6.58
N ARG A 68 -6.10 9.61 -6.39
CA ARG A 68 -6.53 10.71 -7.27
C ARG A 68 -5.75 10.70 -8.58
N ASP A 69 -6.34 11.34 -9.59
CA ASP A 69 -5.71 11.63 -10.88
C ASP A 69 -5.20 10.38 -11.62
N GLY A 70 -5.89 9.24 -11.44
CA GLY A 70 -5.72 8.02 -12.21
C GLY A 70 -6.55 8.00 -13.50
N SER A 71 -6.37 6.96 -14.29
CA SER A 71 -7.24 6.66 -15.42
C SER A 71 -8.66 6.33 -14.93
N PRO A 72 -9.70 6.56 -15.75
CA PRO A 72 -10.99 5.93 -15.50
C PRO A 72 -10.81 4.41 -15.51
N PHE A 73 -11.61 3.71 -14.70
CA PHE A 73 -11.73 2.26 -14.84
C PHE A 73 -12.68 1.97 -16.00
N THR A 74 -12.27 1.04 -16.85
CA THR A 74 -13.07 0.60 -18.00
C THR A 74 -13.33 -0.89 -17.89
N LYS A 75 -14.53 -1.31 -18.28
CA LYS A 75 -14.91 -2.72 -18.28
C LYS A 75 -14.53 -3.36 -19.61
N GLY A 76 -13.62 -4.33 -19.57
CA GLY A 76 -13.22 -5.12 -20.73
C GLY A 76 -14.28 -6.15 -21.14
N GLU A 77 -14.10 -6.71 -22.34
CA GLU A 77 -14.95 -7.81 -22.86
C GLU A 77 -14.85 -9.08 -22.01
N ASP A 78 -13.74 -9.25 -21.28
CA ASP A 78 -13.51 -10.32 -20.31
C ASP A 78 -14.34 -10.16 -19.01
N GLY A 79 -15.10 -9.06 -18.88
CA GLY A 79 -15.95 -8.76 -17.73
C GLY A 79 -15.23 -8.11 -16.55
N PHE A 80 -13.93 -7.81 -16.67
CA PHE A 80 -13.14 -7.16 -15.61
C PHE A 80 -13.08 -5.65 -15.80
N TRP A 81 -13.11 -4.92 -14.69
CA TRP A 81 -12.80 -3.50 -14.65
C TRP A 81 -11.31 -3.31 -14.48
N THR A 82 -10.69 -2.47 -15.32
CA THR A 82 -9.26 -2.15 -15.27
C THR A 82 -9.04 -0.65 -15.29
N GLY A 83 -8.17 -0.16 -14.41
CA GLY A 83 -7.72 1.22 -14.37
C GLY A 83 -6.31 1.32 -13.78
N TYR A 84 -5.64 2.45 -13.95
CA TYR A 84 -4.29 2.67 -13.43
C TYR A 84 -4.10 4.06 -12.84
N THR A 85 -3.12 4.21 -11.94
CA THR A 85 -2.83 5.47 -11.28
C THR A 85 -1.95 6.40 -12.14
N ARG A 86 -1.85 7.67 -11.72
CA ARG A 86 -0.62 8.46 -11.95
C ARG A 86 0.62 7.73 -11.37
N PRO A 87 1.86 8.11 -11.75
CA PRO A 87 3.04 7.66 -11.02
C PRO A 87 2.87 7.94 -9.53
N LEU A 88 3.09 6.92 -8.69
CA LEU A 88 3.15 7.04 -7.24
C LEU A 88 4.61 7.14 -6.79
N ASP A 89 4.82 7.63 -5.58
CA ASP A 89 6.13 7.58 -4.95
C ASP A 89 6.54 6.13 -4.67
N GLU A 90 7.84 5.90 -4.49
CA GLU A 90 8.38 4.59 -4.11
C GLU A 90 7.86 4.16 -2.71
N GLY A 91 7.70 2.85 -2.51
CA GLY A 91 7.31 2.25 -1.23
C GLY A 91 5.82 1.92 -1.11
N PHE A 92 5.35 1.90 0.14
CA PHE A 92 4.07 1.34 0.55
C PHE A 92 2.92 2.37 0.54
N HIS A 93 1.77 2.02 -0.06
CA HIS A 93 0.60 2.89 -0.15
C HIS A 93 -0.72 2.18 0.20
N TYR A 94 -1.44 2.65 1.22
CA TYR A 94 -2.80 2.18 1.52
C TYR A 94 -3.79 2.60 0.41
N TYR A 95 -4.75 1.73 0.06
CA TYR A 95 -5.81 2.06 -0.88
C TYR A 95 -7.13 1.30 -0.63
N THR A 96 -8.20 1.76 -1.27
CA THR A 96 -9.49 1.04 -1.41
C THR A 96 -9.93 1.05 -2.86
N LEU A 97 -10.68 0.02 -3.25
CA LEU A 97 -11.50 0.06 -4.46
C LEU A 97 -12.84 0.70 -4.09
N ASN A 98 -13.39 1.51 -5.01
CA ASN A 98 -14.77 1.97 -4.93
C ASN A 98 -15.58 1.21 -5.97
N ILE A 99 -16.66 0.53 -5.56
CA ILE A 99 -17.56 -0.21 -6.45
C ILE A 99 -18.97 0.30 -6.18
N ASP A 100 -19.54 1.02 -7.15
CA ASP A 100 -20.87 1.65 -7.02
C ASP A 100 -21.07 2.47 -5.73
N GLY A 101 -20.03 3.21 -5.33
CA GLY A 101 -20.05 4.04 -4.13
C GLY A 101 -19.62 3.32 -2.83
N ALA A 102 -19.44 1.99 -2.85
CA ALA A 102 -18.93 1.26 -1.70
C ALA A 102 -17.39 1.18 -1.70
N ASP A 103 -16.76 1.66 -0.64
CA ASP A 103 -15.32 1.50 -0.42
C ASP A 103 -15.02 0.11 0.17
N VAL A 104 -14.27 -0.69 -0.59
CA VAL A 104 -13.95 -2.07 -0.24
C VAL A 104 -12.45 -2.35 -0.38
N PRO A 105 -11.88 -3.25 0.44
CA PRO A 105 -10.55 -3.78 0.18
C PRO A 105 -10.52 -4.54 -1.15
N ASP A 106 -9.42 -4.38 -1.89
CA ASP A 106 -9.11 -5.19 -3.07
C ASP A 106 -8.84 -6.65 -2.66
N PRO A 107 -9.64 -7.62 -3.14
CA PRO A 107 -9.47 -9.03 -2.82
C PRO A 107 -8.18 -9.64 -3.39
N ASN A 108 -7.43 -8.91 -4.23
CA ASN A 108 -6.18 -9.39 -4.78
C ASN A 108 -4.93 -8.97 -3.97
N SER A 109 -5.05 -7.96 -3.10
CA SER A 109 -3.99 -7.46 -2.23
C SER A 109 -4.01 -8.17 -0.88
N GLN A 110 -2.84 -8.28 -0.23
CA GLN A 110 -2.78 -8.51 1.21
C GLN A 110 -3.42 -7.33 1.97
N PHE A 111 -3.84 -7.56 3.22
CA PHE A 111 -4.43 -6.52 4.05
C PHE A 111 -3.49 -6.04 5.13
N PHE A 112 -3.57 -4.76 5.48
CA PHE A 112 -2.77 -4.08 6.49
C PHE A 112 -3.69 -3.21 7.34
N TYR A 113 -3.36 -3.05 8.62
CA TYR A 113 -4.07 -2.11 9.48
C TYR A 113 -3.43 -0.73 9.36
N GLY A 114 -4.20 0.23 8.87
CA GLY A 114 -3.77 1.60 8.67
C GLY A 114 -4.91 2.44 8.08
N ALA A 115 -4.79 3.76 8.15
CA ALA A 115 -5.91 4.66 7.84
C ALA A 115 -7.22 4.25 8.57
N SER A 116 -7.06 3.81 9.82
CA SER A 116 -8.10 3.38 10.77
C SER A 116 -8.92 2.16 10.33
N ARG A 117 -8.39 1.29 9.46
CA ARG A 117 -9.07 0.08 8.99
C ARG A 117 -8.09 -1.03 8.64
N TRP A 118 -8.58 -2.26 8.63
CA TRP A 118 -7.96 -3.33 7.84
C TRP A 118 -8.32 -3.09 6.36
N GLY A 119 -7.32 -2.95 5.51
CA GLY A 119 -7.53 -2.63 4.10
C GLY A 119 -6.34 -2.97 3.22
N SER A 120 -6.49 -2.75 1.92
CA SER A 120 -5.47 -3.09 0.92
C SER A 120 -4.33 -2.09 0.91
N ALA A 121 -3.18 -2.54 0.42
CA ALA A 121 -2.04 -1.69 0.15
C ALA A 121 -1.20 -2.22 -1.01
N VAL A 122 -0.54 -1.32 -1.72
CA VAL A 122 0.37 -1.65 -2.82
C VAL A 122 1.78 -1.22 -2.46
N GLU A 123 2.73 -2.12 -2.67
CA GLU A 123 4.17 -1.82 -2.57
C GLU A 123 4.68 -1.48 -3.99
N VAL A 124 5.04 -0.22 -4.20
CA VAL A 124 5.74 0.26 -5.39
C VAL A 124 7.24 0.05 -5.13
N PRO A 125 7.96 -0.77 -5.92
CA PRO A 125 9.35 -1.09 -5.63
C PRO A 125 10.22 0.16 -5.47
N ALA A 126 10.91 0.26 -4.33
CA ALA A 126 11.88 1.31 -4.09
C ALA A 126 13.27 0.94 -4.63
N LYS A 127 14.05 1.95 -5.02
CA LYS A 127 15.42 1.75 -5.53
C LYS A 127 16.37 1.25 -4.44
N ASP A 128 16.12 1.63 -3.20
CA ASP A 128 16.89 1.26 -2.02
C ASP A 128 16.26 0.11 -1.22
N ALA A 129 15.33 -0.64 -1.82
CA ALA A 129 14.58 -1.70 -1.14
C ALA A 129 15.44 -2.82 -0.50
N ASP A 130 16.72 -2.89 -0.85
CA ASP A 130 17.67 -3.86 -0.30
C ASP A 130 17.77 -3.79 1.23
N PHE A 131 17.63 -2.64 1.88
CA PHE A 131 17.80 -2.58 3.34
C PHE A 131 16.68 -3.28 4.12
N TYR A 132 15.49 -3.44 3.51
CA TYR A 132 14.34 -4.14 4.09
C TYR A 132 13.97 -5.43 3.35
N ALA A 133 14.83 -5.89 2.43
CA ALA A 133 14.64 -7.15 1.72
C ALA A 133 14.79 -8.36 2.65
N LEU A 134 14.08 -9.45 2.33
CA LEU A 134 14.31 -10.76 2.90
C LEU A 134 15.60 -11.36 2.31
N LYS A 135 16.70 -11.32 3.08
CA LYS A 135 18.02 -11.83 2.68
C LYS A 135 18.32 -13.18 3.31
N ASN A 136 19.34 -13.87 2.79
CA ASN A 136 19.87 -15.09 3.42
C ASN A 136 20.78 -14.74 4.61
N VAL A 137 20.18 -14.33 5.73
CA VAL A 137 20.84 -13.95 6.97
C VAL A 137 20.16 -14.63 8.17
N PRO A 138 20.78 -14.71 9.36
CA PRO A 138 20.08 -15.14 10.55
C PRO A 138 18.89 -14.21 10.83
N HIS A 139 17.70 -14.79 11.02
CA HIS A 139 16.47 -14.04 11.28
C HIS A 139 16.08 -14.08 12.75
N GLY A 140 15.64 -12.93 13.24
CA GLY A 140 14.95 -12.80 14.52
C GLY A 140 13.54 -13.38 14.46
N GLN A 141 12.78 -13.14 15.52
CA GLN A 141 11.37 -13.58 15.61
C GLN A 141 10.50 -12.39 15.97
N LEU A 142 9.36 -12.27 15.30
CA LEU A 142 8.29 -11.36 15.68
C LEU A 142 7.25 -12.14 16.49
N ARG A 143 7.24 -11.94 17.81
CA ARG A 143 6.41 -12.69 18.76
C ARG A 143 5.20 -11.87 19.18
N GLU A 144 4.00 -12.43 19.05
CA GLU A 144 2.80 -11.85 19.66
C GLU A 144 2.75 -12.22 21.14
N VAL A 145 2.50 -11.23 22.00
CA VAL A 145 2.36 -11.44 23.44
C VAL A 145 1.09 -10.78 23.96
N HIS A 146 0.27 -11.54 24.69
CA HIS A 146 -0.91 -11.02 25.37
C HIS A 146 -0.58 -10.72 26.83
N TYR A 147 -1.05 -9.58 27.33
CA TYR A 147 -0.85 -9.19 28.73
C TYR A 147 -2.06 -8.41 29.26
N ARG A 148 -2.28 -8.52 30.58
CA ARG A 148 -3.28 -7.71 31.27
C ARG A 148 -2.68 -6.36 31.65
N SER A 149 -3.29 -5.27 31.18
CA SER A 149 -2.89 -3.94 31.63
C SER A 149 -3.27 -3.74 33.10
N LYS A 150 -2.36 -3.17 33.91
CA LYS A 150 -2.68 -2.77 35.30
C LYS A 150 -3.37 -1.41 35.37
N SER A 151 -3.11 -0.53 34.39
CA SER A 151 -3.69 0.81 34.32
C SER A 151 -5.05 0.85 33.63
N GLY A 152 -5.49 -0.28 33.05
CA GLY A 152 -6.80 -0.41 32.41
C GLY A 152 -7.48 -1.73 32.79
N THR A 153 -8.67 -1.96 32.25
CA THR A 153 -9.45 -3.19 32.50
C THR A 153 -9.33 -4.22 31.38
N THR A 154 -8.55 -3.94 30.33
CA THR A 154 -8.51 -4.73 29.09
C THR A 154 -7.27 -5.62 28.98
N HIS A 155 -7.45 -6.77 28.34
CA HIS A 155 -6.33 -7.54 27.78
C HIS A 155 -5.79 -6.79 26.56
N ARG A 156 -4.48 -6.62 26.52
CA ARG A 156 -3.74 -6.00 25.43
C ARG A 156 -2.82 -7.03 24.80
N HIS A 157 -2.32 -6.72 23.61
CA HIS A 157 -1.22 -7.48 23.04
C HIS A 157 -0.22 -6.55 22.38
N ALA A 158 1.00 -7.05 22.28
CA ALA A 158 2.12 -6.37 21.64
C ALA A 158 2.82 -7.35 20.69
N PHE A 159 3.51 -6.82 19.70
CA PHE A 159 4.49 -7.58 18.93
C PHE A 159 5.90 -7.24 19.43
N ILE A 160 6.67 -8.28 19.70
CA ILE A 160 8.05 -8.18 20.21
C ILE A 160 8.98 -8.83 19.19
N TYR A 161 9.83 -8.02 18.57
CA TYR A 161 10.96 -8.55 17.82
C TYR A 161 12.08 -8.94 18.78
N THR A 162 12.53 -10.20 18.70
CA THR A 162 13.75 -10.68 19.36
C THR A 162 14.81 -10.95 18.32
N PRO A 163 16.07 -10.49 18.52
CA PRO A 163 17.11 -10.63 17.51
C PRO A 163 17.51 -12.08 17.28
N PRO A 164 18.23 -12.38 16.19
CA PRO A 164 18.86 -13.69 16.01
C PRO A 164 19.61 -14.14 17.26
N ASP A 165 19.57 -15.44 17.53
CA ASP A 165 20.23 -16.10 18.67
C ASP A 165 19.70 -15.73 20.06
N TYR A 166 18.58 -15.00 20.16
CA TYR A 166 17.98 -14.62 21.45
C TYR A 166 17.79 -15.81 22.41
N ASP A 167 17.29 -16.94 21.92
CA ASP A 167 17.02 -18.13 22.76
C ASP A 167 18.25 -19.01 23.03
N LYS A 168 19.42 -18.72 22.42
CA LYS A 168 20.64 -19.53 22.66
C LYS A 168 21.24 -19.33 24.06
N SER A 169 20.88 -18.25 24.76
CA SER A 169 21.39 -17.97 26.11
C SER A 169 20.36 -17.27 26.98
N SER A 170 19.90 -17.95 28.02
CA SER A 170 19.01 -17.38 29.04
C SER A 170 19.65 -16.29 29.91
N ARG A 171 20.99 -16.16 29.86
CA ARG A 171 21.77 -15.17 30.63
C ARG A 171 22.02 -13.87 29.88
N LYS A 172 21.99 -13.89 28.54
CA LYS A 172 22.24 -12.69 27.74
C LYS A 172 21.07 -11.70 27.92
N ARG A 173 21.40 -10.43 28.05
CA ARG A 173 20.43 -9.33 28.13
C ARG A 173 20.60 -8.42 26.93
N TYR A 174 19.49 -7.86 26.48
CA TYR A 174 19.42 -7.02 25.29
C TYR A 174 18.80 -5.67 25.67
N PRO A 175 19.26 -4.57 25.07
CA PRO A 175 18.54 -3.30 25.10
C PRO A 175 17.15 -3.47 24.48
N VAL A 176 16.23 -2.57 24.83
CA VAL A 176 14.87 -2.55 24.30
C VAL A 176 14.59 -1.20 23.67
N LEU A 177 14.14 -1.21 22.42
CA LEU A 177 13.53 -0.07 21.73
C LEU A 177 12.00 -0.22 21.82
N TYR A 178 11.31 0.78 22.33
CA TYR A 178 9.85 0.88 22.24
C TYR A 178 9.52 1.72 21.01
N LEU A 179 8.82 1.12 20.04
CA LEU A 179 8.59 1.71 18.73
C LEU A 179 7.08 1.81 18.45
N GLN A 180 6.57 3.04 18.40
CA GLN A 180 5.15 3.34 18.25
C GLN A 180 4.77 3.71 16.82
N HIS A 181 3.55 3.31 16.45
CA HIS A 181 2.92 3.60 15.17
C HIS A 181 2.28 5.01 15.13
N GLY A 182 1.80 5.42 13.96
CA GLY A 182 1.08 6.68 13.75
C GLY A 182 -0.41 6.61 14.07
N ALA A 183 -1.13 7.72 13.90
CA ALA A 183 -2.57 7.76 14.06
C ALA A 183 -3.28 6.90 13.00
N GLY A 184 -4.28 6.11 13.41
CA GLY A 184 -5.02 5.22 12.51
C GLY A 184 -4.31 3.90 12.20
N GLU A 185 -3.22 3.58 12.91
CA GLU A 185 -2.50 2.31 12.86
C GLU A 185 -2.58 1.59 14.22
N ASP A 186 -1.96 0.41 14.32
CA ASP A 186 -1.89 -0.41 15.53
C ASP A 186 -0.51 -1.08 15.71
N GLU A 187 -0.39 -1.96 16.70
CA GLU A 187 0.87 -2.69 16.99
C GLU A 187 1.40 -3.55 15.83
N THR A 188 0.60 -3.82 14.80
CA THR A 188 1.03 -4.63 13.66
C THR A 188 1.88 -3.84 12.66
N GLY A 189 1.78 -2.50 12.68
CA GLY A 189 2.28 -1.64 11.61
C GLY A 189 3.78 -1.77 11.36
N TRP A 190 4.59 -1.56 12.39
CA TRP A 190 6.05 -1.64 12.28
C TRP A 190 6.55 -3.05 11.94
N GLY A 191 5.89 -4.09 12.44
CA GLY A 191 6.26 -5.48 12.17
C GLY A 191 5.89 -5.96 10.77
N ARG A 192 4.82 -5.40 10.18
CA ARG A 192 4.34 -5.73 8.84
C ARG A 192 4.81 -4.69 7.81
N GLN A 193 4.00 -3.67 7.53
CA GLN A 193 4.30 -2.68 6.49
C GLN A 193 5.55 -1.82 6.78
N GLY A 194 6.01 -1.75 8.03
CA GLY A 194 7.26 -1.08 8.40
C GLY A 194 8.51 -1.96 8.30
N PHE A 195 8.38 -3.26 8.04
CA PHE A 195 9.49 -4.22 7.89
C PHE A 195 10.56 -4.20 9.00
N ALA A 196 10.22 -3.78 10.23
CA ALA A 196 11.19 -3.55 11.30
C ALA A 196 12.06 -4.77 11.61
N GLY A 197 11.49 -5.98 11.53
CA GLY A 197 12.22 -7.23 11.71
C GLY A 197 13.30 -7.44 10.65
N LEU A 198 12.96 -7.31 9.36
CA LEU A 198 13.90 -7.51 8.25
C LEU A 198 15.00 -6.46 8.25
N ILE A 199 14.64 -5.19 8.50
CA ILE A 199 15.60 -4.10 8.63
C ILE A 199 16.61 -4.42 9.76
N MET A 200 16.10 -4.87 10.90
CA MET A 200 16.95 -5.18 12.05
C MET A 200 17.83 -6.41 11.80
N ASP A 201 17.31 -7.46 11.17
CA ASP A 201 18.08 -8.65 10.77
C ASP A 201 19.25 -8.25 9.86
N ASN A 202 18.98 -7.46 8.81
CA ASN A 202 19.97 -7.00 7.86
C ASN A 202 21.05 -6.13 8.54
N LEU A 203 20.65 -5.18 9.39
CA LEU A 203 21.60 -4.33 10.12
C LEU A 203 22.47 -5.13 11.10
N ILE A 204 21.92 -6.16 11.77
CA ILE A 204 22.68 -7.05 12.67
C ILE A 204 23.68 -7.87 11.87
N ALA A 205 23.25 -8.49 10.78
CA ALA A 205 24.08 -9.33 9.93
C ALA A 205 25.25 -8.55 9.31
N GLU A 206 25.04 -7.29 8.96
CA GLU A 206 26.06 -6.38 8.44
C GLU A 206 26.94 -5.74 9.54
N GLY A 207 26.68 -6.02 10.83
CA GLY A 207 27.44 -5.45 11.95
C GLY A 207 27.24 -3.93 12.14
N LYS A 208 26.21 -3.35 11.52
CA LYS A 208 25.89 -1.91 11.59
C LYS A 208 25.15 -1.52 12.87
N THR A 209 24.61 -2.50 13.59
CA THR A 209 23.95 -2.29 14.87
C THR A 209 24.22 -3.46 15.82
N ARG A 210 24.19 -3.19 17.12
CA ARG A 210 24.18 -4.25 18.14
C ARG A 210 22.77 -4.89 18.19
N PRO A 211 22.66 -6.19 18.47
CA PRO A 211 21.36 -6.82 18.69
C PRO A 211 20.56 -6.15 19.82
N PHE A 212 19.29 -5.83 19.57
CA PHE A 212 18.34 -5.34 20.57
C PHE A 212 16.91 -5.86 20.29
N ILE A 213 16.06 -5.79 21.31
CA ILE A 213 14.63 -6.15 21.24
C ILE A 213 13.85 -4.92 20.76
N ILE A 214 12.82 -5.12 19.93
CA ILE A 214 11.86 -4.06 19.58
C ILE A 214 10.50 -4.44 20.14
N ALA A 215 9.91 -3.57 20.96
CA ALA A 215 8.55 -3.72 21.47
C ALA A 215 7.62 -2.76 20.73
N MET A 216 6.59 -3.31 20.08
CA MET A 216 5.58 -2.60 19.30
C MET A 216 4.22 -2.85 19.95
N GLU A 217 3.57 -1.82 20.46
CA GLU A 217 2.27 -1.93 21.14
C GLU A 217 1.31 -0.84 20.63
N TYR A 218 0.01 -1.03 20.89
CA TYR A 218 -1.00 -0.05 20.52
C TYR A 218 -0.87 1.25 21.32
N GLY A 219 -0.50 2.35 20.68
CA GLY A 219 -0.40 3.65 21.35
C GLY A 219 -1.73 4.21 21.85
N GLY A 220 -2.85 3.58 21.46
CA GLY A 220 -4.19 4.15 21.59
C GLY A 220 -4.54 5.04 20.41
N ASN A 221 -5.83 5.20 20.15
CA ASN A 221 -6.33 6.18 19.19
C ASN A 221 -7.03 7.30 19.99
N PRO A 222 -6.49 8.53 20.04
CA PRO A 222 -7.12 9.62 20.76
C PRO A 222 -8.49 10.01 20.20
N PHE A 223 -8.83 9.56 18.98
CA PHE A 223 -10.06 9.90 18.27
C PHE A 223 -11.09 8.78 18.19
N ALA A 224 -10.73 7.52 18.45
CA ALA A 224 -11.63 6.36 18.26
C ALA A 224 -12.05 5.66 19.56
N GLY A 225 -11.73 6.23 20.72
CA GLY A 225 -12.07 5.64 22.01
C GLY A 225 -11.26 4.38 22.33
N PRO A 226 -11.61 3.67 23.41
CA PRO A 226 -10.87 2.48 23.84
C PRO A 226 -10.96 1.36 22.80
N ARG A 227 -9.88 0.57 22.72
CA ARG A 227 -9.77 -0.61 21.84
C ARG A 227 -10.99 -1.51 22.00
N PRO A 228 -11.70 -1.90 20.91
CA PRO A 228 -12.62 -3.03 20.98
C PRO A 228 -11.83 -4.26 21.39
N THR A 229 -12.16 -4.86 22.52
CA THR A 229 -11.51 -6.10 22.95
C THR A 229 -12.03 -7.24 22.09
N ASN A 230 -11.14 -8.01 21.46
CA ASN A 230 -11.48 -9.34 20.91
C ASN A 230 -11.77 -10.38 22.01
N ALA A 231 -12.02 -9.95 23.25
CA ALA A 231 -12.53 -10.82 24.28
C ALA A 231 -13.91 -11.29 23.82
N ALA A 232 -14.09 -12.60 23.70
CA ALA A 232 -15.43 -13.16 23.60
C ALA A 232 -16.27 -12.65 24.79
N PRO A 233 -17.58 -12.39 24.59
CA PRO A 233 -18.48 -12.04 25.68
C PRO A 233 -18.47 -13.08 26.81
#